data_AF-A0A7K3EDR6-F1
#
_entry.id   AF-A0A7K3EDR6-F1
#
_cell.length_a   1.000
_cell.length_b   1.000
_cell.length_c   1.000
_cell.angle_alpha   90.00
_cell.angle_beta   90.00
_cell.angle_gamma   90.00
#
_symmetry.space_group_name_H-M   'P 1'
#
loop_
_entity.id
_entity.type
_entity.pdbx_description
1 polymer ?
#
loop_
_entity_poly.entity_id
_entity_poly.type
_entity_poly.pdbx_seq_one_letter_code
_entity_poly.pdbx_strand_id
1 'polypeptide(L)'
;MVVKGLEFRIDRRSGVAAYQQIVQQTKQALRLGVLGPGDQLPTAKAVAQTSAVNPNTTLKAYRELEREGLVEARPGLGTFVRQSLARPQAAVDSPLRGELESWMDRAREAGLEQDDVTALVTSVMEERYAGTGPDAEHAGPAGPAGPAGTTKSTKAAITTKATGTTGTTGTRGHA
;
A
#
# COMPACT_ATOMS: atom_id res chain seq x y z
N MET A 1 2.72 -12.92 32.88
CA MET A 1 2.97 -13.21 31.45
C MET A 1 2.38 -12.06 30.66
N VAL A 2 3.19 -11.05 30.35
CA VAL A 2 2.71 -9.81 29.71
C VAL A 2 2.57 -10.10 28.23
N VAL A 3 1.34 -10.07 27.73
CA VAL A 3 1.05 -10.18 26.30
C VAL A 3 1.78 -9.01 25.62
N LYS A 4 2.78 -9.27 24.76
CA LYS A 4 3.33 -8.26 23.85
C LYS A 4 2.19 -7.86 22.91
N GLY A 5 1.42 -6.85 23.30
CA GLY A 5 0.24 -6.42 22.55
C GLY A 5 0.66 -5.68 21.29
N LEU A 6 0.38 -6.25 20.12
CA LEU A 6 0.43 -5.50 18.87
C LEU A 6 -0.75 -4.51 18.85
N GLU A 7 -0.46 -3.21 18.87
CA GLU A 7 -1.46 -2.17 18.68
C GLU A 7 -1.53 -1.77 17.20
N PHE A 8 -2.74 -1.76 16.62
CA PHE A 8 -2.93 -1.37 15.23
C PHE A 8 -3.25 0.12 15.11
N ARG A 9 -2.54 0.81 14.22
CA ARG A 9 -2.80 2.23 13.90
C ARG A 9 -3.38 2.35 12.51
N ILE A 10 -4.58 2.90 12.37
CA ILE A 10 -5.31 2.86 11.10
C ILE A 10 -5.52 4.26 10.57
N ASP A 11 -4.94 4.53 9.41
CA ASP A 11 -5.10 5.79 8.71
C ASP A 11 -6.17 5.67 7.62
N ARG A 12 -7.33 6.28 7.88
CA ARG A 12 -8.46 6.30 6.95
C ARG A 12 -8.25 7.22 5.74
N ARG A 13 -7.24 8.10 5.76
CA ARG A 13 -6.92 9.04 4.68
C ARG A 13 -5.90 8.47 3.69
N SER A 14 -5.24 7.36 4.03
CA SER A 14 -4.22 6.71 3.21
C SER A 14 -4.71 6.17 1.87
N GLY A 15 -6.03 6.03 1.66
CA GLY A 15 -6.61 5.35 0.49
C GLY A 15 -6.50 3.81 0.54
N VAL A 16 -5.74 3.26 1.50
CA VAL A 16 -5.60 1.82 1.72
C VAL A 16 -6.74 1.32 2.61
N ALA A 17 -7.36 0.19 2.26
CA ALA A 17 -8.45 -0.36 3.07
C ALA A 17 -7.94 -0.78 4.47
N ALA A 18 -8.72 -0.50 5.51
CA ALA A 18 -8.33 -0.78 6.90
C ALA A 18 -7.92 -2.26 7.14
N TYR A 19 -8.56 -3.23 6.47
CA TYR A 19 -8.15 -4.63 6.59
C TYR A 19 -6.74 -4.86 6.01
N GLN A 20 -6.38 -4.21 4.91
CA GLN A 20 -5.04 -4.33 4.31
C GLN A 20 -3.99 -3.70 5.21
N GLN A 21 -4.30 -2.57 5.86
CA GLN A 21 -3.40 -1.94 6.84
C GLN A 21 -3.12 -2.88 8.03
N ILE A 22 -4.13 -3.58 8.54
CA ILE A 22 -3.97 -4.59 9.61
C ILE A 22 -3.07 -5.73 9.13
N VAL A 23 -3.28 -6.24 7.92
CA VAL A 23 -2.45 -7.29 7.31
C VAL A 23 -1.00 -6.82 7.19
N GLN A 24 -0.76 -5.62 6.66
CA GLN A 24 0.56 -5.04 6.47
C GLN A 24 1.30 -4.85 7.80
N GLN A 25 0.64 -4.27 8.81
CA GLN A 25 1.23 -4.08 10.15
C GLN A 25 1.55 -5.41 10.82
N THR A 26 0.69 -6.42 10.69
CA THR A 26 0.97 -7.74 11.24
C THR A 26 2.19 -8.38 10.57
N LYS A 27 2.27 -8.30 9.23
CA LYS A 27 3.45 -8.80 8.48
C LYS A 27 4.73 -8.05 8.86
N GLN A 28 4.65 -6.74 9.07
CA GLN A 28 5.78 -5.95 9.52
C GLN A 28 6.25 -6.39 10.91
N ALA A 29 5.32 -6.58 11.85
CA ALA A 29 5.65 -7.09 13.19
C ALA A 29 6.29 -8.49 13.13
N LEU A 30 5.81 -9.38 12.24
CA LEU A 30 6.43 -10.69 12.00
C LEU A 30 7.83 -10.57 11.40
N ARG A 31 8.04 -9.68 10.42
CA ARG A 31 9.36 -9.47 9.78
C ARG A 31 10.40 -8.90 10.74
N LEU A 32 9.97 -8.03 11.64
CA LEU A 32 10.81 -7.44 12.68
C LEU A 32 11.03 -8.39 13.86
N GLY A 33 10.38 -9.57 13.88
CA GLY A 33 10.45 -10.51 15.01
C GLY A 33 9.78 -10.00 16.28
N VAL A 34 8.92 -8.97 16.18
CA VAL A 34 8.08 -8.50 17.30
C VAL A 34 7.03 -9.56 17.65
N LEU A 35 6.52 -10.24 16.63
CA LEU A 35 5.65 -11.41 16.75
C LEU A 35 6.40 -12.65 16.26
N GLY A 36 6.29 -13.74 17.02
CA GLY A 36 6.85 -15.05 16.70
C GLY A 36 5.82 -16.18 16.77
N PRO A 37 6.15 -17.38 16.27
CA PRO A 37 5.28 -18.54 16.34
C PRO A 37 4.84 -18.83 17.78
N GLY A 38 3.53 -19.05 17.97
CA GLY A 38 2.91 -19.24 19.28
C GLY A 38 2.38 -17.97 19.94
N ASP A 39 2.76 -16.77 19.46
CA ASP A 39 2.19 -15.53 19.96
C ASP A 39 0.71 -15.40 19.58
N GLN A 40 -0.08 -14.88 20.51
CA GLN A 40 -1.51 -14.63 20.29
C GLN A 40 -1.72 -13.24 19.71
N LEU A 41 -2.46 -13.15 18.60
CA LEU A 41 -2.91 -11.87 18.08
C LEU A 41 -4.04 -11.28 18.96
N PRO A 42 -4.16 -9.94 19.03
CA PRO A 42 -5.27 -9.30 19.72
C PRO A 42 -6.61 -9.78 19.18
N THR A 43 -7.63 -9.88 20.04
CA THR A 43 -8.96 -10.27 19.55
C THR A 43 -9.55 -9.18 18.65
N ALA A 44 -10.43 -9.55 17.71
CA ALA A 44 -11.11 -8.58 16.85
C ALA A 44 -11.84 -7.48 17.65
N LYS A 45 -12.36 -7.82 18.83
CA LYS A 45 -12.97 -6.87 19.77
C LYS A 45 -11.95 -5.91 20.38
N ALA A 46 -10.78 -6.41 20.78
CA ALA A 46 -9.70 -5.57 21.31
C ALA A 46 -9.19 -4.58 20.24
N VAL A 47 -8.96 -5.05 19.01
CA VAL A 47 -8.56 -4.19 17.88
C VAL A 47 -9.62 -3.13 17.59
N ALA A 48 -10.90 -3.48 17.66
CA ALA A 48 -11.98 -2.52 17.45
C ALA A 48 -12.01 -1.43 18.53
N GLN A 49 -11.65 -1.75 19.78
CA GLN A 49 -11.59 -0.80 20.88
C GLN A 49 -10.40 0.15 20.76
N THR A 50 -9.22 -0.34 20.36
CA THR A 50 -8.00 0.47 20.26
C THR A 50 -7.92 1.30 18.98
N SER A 51 -8.44 0.77 17.88
CA SER A 51 -8.19 1.30 16.54
C SER A 51 -9.46 1.82 15.85
N ALA A 52 -10.61 1.75 16.52
CA ALA A 52 -11.94 2.13 15.99
C ALA A 52 -12.30 1.46 14.64
N VAL A 53 -11.76 0.26 14.40
CA VAL A 53 -12.05 -0.55 13.21
C VAL A 53 -13.23 -1.47 13.47
N ASN A 54 -14.06 -1.70 12.45
CA ASN A 54 -15.13 -2.68 12.54
C ASN A 54 -14.54 -4.09 12.83
N PRO A 55 -15.01 -4.81 13.86
CA PRO A 55 -14.52 -6.17 14.17
C PRO A 55 -14.51 -7.12 12.96
N ASN A 56 -15.49 -7.01 12.05
CA ASN A 56 -15.55 -7.82 10.83
C ASN A 56 -14.38 -7.54 9.87
N THR A 57 -13.88 -6.30 9.85
CA THR A 57 -12.70 -5.91 9.07
C THR A 57 -11.44 -6.55 9.65
N THR A 58 -11.30 -6.61 10.97
CA THR A 58 -10.20 -7.33 11.63
C THR A 58 -10.27 -8.83 11.36
N LEU A 59 -11.46 -9.43 11.45
CA LEU A 59 -11.65 -10.85 11.09
C LEU A 59 -11.30 -11.12 9.62
N LYS A 60 -11.66 -10.22 8.71
CA LYS A 60 -11.25 -10.30 7.30
C LYS A 60 -9.72 -10.29 7.16
N ALA A 61 -9.04 -9.40 7.89
CA ALA A 61 -7.58 -9.34 7.89
C ALA A 61 -6.94 -10.63 8.45
N TYR A 62 -7.50 -11.22 9.51
CA TYR A 62 -6.96 -12.45 10.09
C TYR A 62 -7.18 -13.67 9.19
N ARG A 63 -8.31 -13.73 8.48
CA ARG A 63 -8.54 -14.76 7.45
C ARG A 63 -7.56 -14.64 6.30
N GLU A 64 -7.18 -13.42 5.91
CA GLU A 64 -6.13 -13.19 4.91
C GLU A 64 -4.79 -13.78 5.37
N LEU A 65 -4.37 -13.44 6.58
CA LEU A 65 -3.12 -13.94 7.18
C LEU A 65 -3.14 -15.46 7.37
N GLU A 66 -4.29 -16.02 7.69
CA GLU A 66 -4.49 -17.47 7.81
C GLU A 66 -4.38 -18.17 6.47
N ARG A 67 -4.95 -17.58 5.40
CA ARG A 67 -4.79 -18.08 4.03
C ARG A 67 -3.33 -18.09 3.59
N GLU A 68 -2.55 -17.12 4.04
CA GLU A 68 -1.11 -17.05 3.81
C GLU A 68 -0.28 -18.00 4.71
N GLY A 69 -0.93 -18.72 5.63
CA GLY A 69 -0.26 -19.67 6.54
C GLY A 69 0.50 -19.01 7.69
N LEU A 70 0.42 -17.68 7.84
CA LEU A 70 1.15 -16.92 8.85
C LEU A 70 0.53 -17.06 10.25
N VAL A 71 -0.79 -17.24 10.31
CA VAL A 71 -1.55 -17.39 11.55
C VAL A 71 -2.53 -18.55 11.45
N GLU A 72 -3.05 -18.99 12.59
CA GLU A 72 -4.10 -20.00 12.68
C GLU A 72 -5.17 -19.56 13.68
N ALA A 73 -6.45 -19.73 13.32
CA ALA A 73 -7.55 -19.55 14.25
C ALA A 73 -7.78 -20.83 15.06
N ARG A 74 -7.69 -20.73 16.39
CA ARG A 74 -8.04 -21.81 17.32
C ARG A 74 -9.40 -21.52 17.96
N PRO A 75 -10.43 -22.35 17.71
CA PRO A 75 -11.77 -22.13 18.26
C PRO A 75 -11.75 -21.97 19.78
N GLY A 76 -12.38 -20.92 20.30
CA GLY A 76 -12.46 -20.61 21.74
C GLY A 76 -11.16 -20.08 22.37
N LEU A 77 -10.02 -20.14 21.65
CA LEU A 77 -8.71 -19.73 22.17
C LEU A 77 -8.18 -18.46 21.49
N GLY A 78 -8.63 -18.13 20.28
CA GLY A 78 -8.23 -16.94 19.53
C GLY A 78 -7.31 -17.25 18.35
N THR A 79 -6.61 -16.24 17.84
CA THR A 79 -5.74 -16.37 16.65
C THR A 79 -4.28 -16.36 17.08
N PHE A 80 -3.50 -17.32 16.61
CA PHE A 80 -2.09 -17.49 16.98
C PHE A 80 -1.19 -17.44 15.75
N VAL A 81 0.01 -16.91 15.92
CA VAL A 81 1.04 -16.91 14.87
C VAL A 81 1.56 -18.33 14.67
N ARG A 82 1.59 -18.76 13.41
CA ARG A 82 2.05 -20.09 13.01
C ARG A 82 3.45 -20.06 12.39
N GLN A 83 3.74 -19.05 11.58
CA GLN A 83 5.01 -18.91 10.88
C GLN A 83 5.64 -17.55 11.14
N SER A 84 6.97 -17.53 11.20
CA SER A 84 7.74 -16.30 11.30
C SER A 84 8.12 -15.80 9.91
N LEU A 85 8.10 -14.48 9.73
CA LEU A 85 8.74 -13.80 8.61
C LEU A 85 10.08 -13.16 9.03
N ALA A 86 10.47 -13.33 10.29
CA ALA A 86 11.66 -12.68 10.83
C ALA A 86 12.90 -13.26 10.16
N ARG A 87 13.77 -12.36 9.71
CA ARG A 87 15.16 -12.68 9.43
C ARG A 87 16.00 -12.14 10.58
N PRO A 88 16.98 -12.87 11.13
CA PRO A 88 17.81 -12.37 12.22
C PRO A 88 18.42 -10.99 11.93
N GLN A 89 18.78 -10.75 10.67
CA GLN A 89 19.35 -9.48 10.20
C GLN A 89 18.34 -8.33 10.16
N ALA A 90 17.03 -8.61 10.15
CA ALA A 90 15.95 -7.63 10.11
C ALA A 90 15.19 -7.51 11.44
N ALA A 91 15.59 -8.27 12.47
CA ALA A 91 14.96 -8.25 13.77
C ALA A 91 15.09 -6.86 14.43
N VAL A 92 14.22 -6.57 15.41
CA VAL A 92 14.31 -5.33 16.20
C VAL A 92 15.71 -5.15 16.79
N ASP A 93 16.33 -6.20 17.28
CA ASP A 93 17.64 -6.12 17.95
C ASP A 93 18.83 -6.32 16.98
N SER A 94 18.61 -6.16 15.67
CA SER A 94 19.65 -6.37 14.66
C SER A 94 20.72 -5.25 14.69
N PRO A 95 22.02 -5.57 14.50
CA PRO A 95 23.06 -4.56 14.31
C PRO A 95 22.75 -3.58 13.18
N LEU A 96 22.08 -4.04 12.11
CA LEU A 96 21.68 -3.18 10.99
C LEU A 96 20.68 -2.10 11.40
N ARG A 97 19.85 -2.35 12.43
CA ARG A 97 19.01 -1.29 13.01
C ARG A 97 19.89 -0.23 13.67
N GLY A 98 20.87 -0.62 14.48
CA GLY A 98 21.76 0.32 15.15
C GLY A 98 22.58 1.16 14.16
N GLU A 99 23.01 0.56 13.05
CA GLU A 99 23.65 1.30 11.94
C GLU A 99 22.69 2.30 11.29
N LEU A 100 21.43 1.91 11.06
CA LEU A 100 20.42 2.79 10.51
C LEU A 100 20.11 3.95 11.47
N GLU A 101 19.95 3.68 12.76
CA GLU A 101 19.75 4.71 13.80
C GLU A 101 20.91 5.71 13.81
N SER A 102 22.14 5.22 13.81
CA SER A 102 23.34 6.07 13.74
C SER A 102 23.41 6.90 12.45
N TRP A 103 22.88 6.39 11.34
CA TRP A 103 22.76 7.16 10.10
C TRP A 103 21.64 8.21 10.18
N MET A 104 20.50 7.88 10.78
CA MET A 104 19.37 8.81 10.98
C MET A 104 19.78 9.99 11.86
N ASP A 105 20.57 9.74 12.91
CA ASP A 105 21.10 10.80 13.78
C ASP A 105 21.98 11.78 12.99
N ARG A 106 22.87 11.27 12.14
CA ARG A 106 23.69 12.11 11.23
C ARG A 106 22.84 12.87 10.21
N ALA A 107 21.81 12.24 9.64
CA ALA A 107 20.89 12.90 8.71
C ALA A 107 20.18 14.07 9.39
N ARG A 108 19.72 13.87 10.63
CA ARG A 108 19.09 14.92 11.45
C ARG A 108 20.08 16.04 11.78
N GLU A 109 21.32 15.73 12.14
CA GLU A 109 22.37 16.75 12.38
C GLU A 109 22.71 17.56 11.13
N ALA A 110 22.60 16.94 9.95
CA ALA A 110 22.74 17.61 8.65
C ALA A 110 21.51 18.43 8.24
N GLY A 111 20.43 18.42 9.03
CA GLY A 111 19.23 19.21 8.82
C GLY A 111 18.19 18.58 7.89
N LEU A 112 18.28 17.27 7.61
CA LEU A 112 17.25 16.58 6.82
C LEU A 112 15.96 16.44 7.64
N GLU A 113 14.84 16.76 7.00
CA GLU A 113 13.52 16.50 7.54
C GLU A 113 13.05 15.08 7.20
N GLN A 114 11.92 14.65 7.77
CA GLN A 114 11.40 13.30 7.59
C GLN A 114 11.13 12.97 6.11
N ASP A 115 10.64 13.95 5.34
CA ASP A 115 10.39 13.80 3.90
C ASP A 115 11.69 13.62 3.11
N ASP A 116 12.75 14.36 3.45
CA ASP A 116 14.08 14.21 2.83
C ASP A 116 14.65 12.81 3.07
N VAL A 117 14.58 12.35 4.32
CA VAL A 117 15.03 11.00 4.70
C VAL A 117 14.25 9.94 3.94
N THR A 118 12.92 10.08 3.86
CA THR A 118 12.05 9.12 3.16
C THR A 118 12.38 9.07 1.67
N ALA A 119 12.54 10.24 1.04
CA ALA A 119 12.92 10.34 -0.37
C ALA A 119 14.29 9.71 -0.63
N LEU A 120 15.28 9.98 0.23
CA LEU A 120 16.64 9.47 0.09
C LEU A 120 16.69 7.95 0.26
N VAL A 121 16.06 7.41 1.30
CA VAL A 121 15.98 5.95 1.53
C VAL A 121 15.27 5.28 0.37
N THR A 122 14.16 5.84 -0.12
CA THR A 122 13.42 5.30 -1.27
C THR A 122 14.30 5.26 -2.52
N SER A 123 14.98 6.37 -2.86
CA SER A 123 15.89 6.44 -4.00
C SER A 123 17.02 5.40 -3.93
N VAL A 124 17.64 5.23 -2.75
CA VAL A 124 18.69 4.22 -2.56
C VAL A 124 18.12 2.81 -2.64
N MET A 125 16.93 2.56 -2.07
CA MET A 125 16.29 1.26 -2.17
C MET A 125 15.99 0.90 -3.63
N GLU A 126 15.43 1.83 -4.40
CA GLU A 126 15.17 1.63 -5.83
C GLU A 126 16.46 1.29 -6.58
N GLU A 127 17.55 2.05 -6.36
CA GLU A 127 18.85 1.77 -6.98
C GLU A 127 19.39 0.37 -6.64
N ARG A 128 19.27 -0.05 -5.38
CA ARG A 128 19.86 -1.31 -4.88
C ARG A 128 18.98 -2.54 -5.04
N TYR A 129 17.66 -2.36 -5.13
CA TYR A 129 16.67 -3.44 -5.21
C TYR A 129 15.87 -3.45 -6.53
N ALA A 130 16.19 -2.58 -7.51
CA ALA A 130 15.57 -2.57 -8.84
C ALA A 130 15.61 -3.91 -9.58
N GLY A 131 16.43 -4.88 -9.14
CA GLY A 131 16.49 -6.24 -9.70
C GLY A 131 15.81 -7.33 -8.86
N THR A 132 15.10 -7.02 -7.77
CA THR A 132 14.58 -8.04 -6.82
C THR A 132 13.14 -7.80 -6.34
N GLY A 133 12.44 -6.78 -6.84
CA GLY A 133 11.07 -6.47 -6.44
C GLY A 133 9.99 -7.28 -7.19
N PRO A 134 8.90 -7.72 -6.54
CA PRO A 134 7.75 -8.36 -7.18
C PRO A 134 6.84 -7.39 -7.99
N ASP A 135 7.21 -6.11 -8.08
CA ASP A 135 6.37 -5.03 -8.65
C ASP A 135 6.67 -4.69 -10.12
N ALA A 136 7.56 -5.44 -10.79
CA ALA A 136 7.88 -5.22 -12.20
C ALA A 136 6.71 -5.51 -13.18
N GLU A 137 5.58 -6.06 -12.72
CA GLU A 137 4.45 -6.45 -13.58
C GLU A 137 3.31 -5.43 -13.64
N HIS A 138 3.29 -4.35 -12.83
CA HIS A 138 2.14 -3.42 -12.79
C HIS A 138 2.44 -1.97 -13.24
N ALA A 139 3.66 -1.65 -13.66
CA ALA A 139 3.98 -0.33 -14.23
C ALA A 139 3.87 -0.35 -15.77
N GLY A 140 2.65 -0.42 -16.30
CA GLY A 140 2.37 0.03 -17.67
C GLY A 140 2.55 1.57 -17.73
N PRO A 141 3.15 2.11 -18.80
CA PRO A 141 3.67 3.48 -18.79
C PRO A 141 2.54 4.52 -18.73
N ALA A 142 2.44 5.21 -17.59
CA ALA A 142 1.71 6.47 -17.48
C ALA A 142 2.65 7.62 -17.88
N GLY A 143 2.33 8.27 -19.00
CA GLY A 143 2.69 9.66 -19.23
C GLY A 143 2.72 10.08 -20.71
N PRO A 144 2.57 11.38 -21.04
CA PRO A 144 2.13 12.50 -20.19
C PRO A 144 1.03 13.37 -20.82
N ALA A 145 0.28 14.07 -19.96
CA ALA A 145 -0.67 15.11 -20.34
C ALA A 145 0.00 16.48 -20.50
N GLY A 146 -0.21 17.11 -21.67
CA GLY A 146 -0.14 18.57 -21.94
C GLY A 146 1.26 19.20 -22.04
N PRO A 147 1.46 20.25 -22.89
CA PRO A 147 0.61 21.44 -22.87
C PRO A 147 0.16 21.99 -24.24
N ALA A 148 -0.86 22.86 -24.19
CA ALA A 148 -1.43 23.61 -25.30
C ALA A 148 -0.49 24.71 -25.85
N GLY A 149 -0.52 24.94 -27.17
CA GLY A 149 0.14 26.09 -27.81
C GLY A 149 0.18 26.05 -29.35
N THR A 150 -0.84 26.66 -29.98
CA THR A 150 -0.78 27.55 -31.16
C THR A 150 -0.08 27.12 -32.48
N THR A 151 -0.92 26.95 -33.51
CA THR A 151 -0.76 27.24 -34.97
C THR A 151 0.47 26.74 -35.75
N LYS A 152 0.24 26.00 -36.85
CA LYS A 152 0.31 26.53 -38.23
C LYS A 152 -0.27 25.54 -39.25
N SER A 153 -1.15 26.08 -40.10
CA SER A 153 -1.60 25.57 -41.40
C SER A 153 -0.45 25.05 -42.26
N THR A 154 -0.58 23.85 -42.87
CA THR A 154 -0.51 23.67 -44.34
C THR A 154 -0.87 22.25 -44.81
N LYS A 155 -1.89 22.20 -45.70
CA LYS A 155 -1.94 21.47 -46.98
C LYS A 155 -1.95 19.92 -47.01
N ALA A 156 -3.14 19.37 -47.25
CA ALA A 156 -3.41 18.25 -48.15
C ALA A 156 -4.94 18.23 -48.38
N ALA A 157 -5.47 18.72 -49.51
CA ALA A 157 -5.58 18.00 -50.77
C ALA A 157 -5.92 16.52 -50.58
N ILE A 158 -7.21 16.17 -50.65
CA ILE A 158 -7.70 15.04 -51.46
C ILE A 158 -9.21 15.26 -51.74
N THR A 159 -9.46 15.32 -53.03
CA THR A 159 -10.74 15.29 -53.75
C THR A 159 -11.42 13.93 -53.62
N THR A 160 -12.72 13.92 -53.31
CA THR A 160 -13.82 13.10 -53.89
C THR A 160 -14.95 12.95 -52.85
N LYS A 161 -16.25 12.87 -53.15
CA LYS A 161 -17.12 13.21 -54.28
C LYS A 161 -18.55 12.97 -53.72
N ALA A 162 -19.49 13.78 -54.21
CA ALA A 162 -20.92 13.47 -54.39
C ALA A 162 -21.89 13.49 -53.16
N THR A 163 -22.79 14.49 -53.23
CA THR A 163 -24.27 14.42 -53.11
C THR A 163 -24.84 13.84 -51.81
N GLY A 164 -25.57 14.57 -50.96
CA GLY A 164 -26.59 15.58 -51.24
C GLY A 164 -27.91 15.08 -50.64
N THR A 165 -28.24 15.50 -49.42
CA THR A 165 -29.55 15.24 -48.80
C THR A 165 -30.21 16.58 -48.49
N THR A 166 -31.31 16.80 -49.21
CA THR A 166 -32.28 17.88 -49.02
C THR A 166 -33.02 17.70 -47.70
N GLY A 167 -32.92 18.71 -46.83
CA GLY A 167 -34.04 19.53 -46.39
C GLY A 167 -35.23 18.88 -45.65
N THR A 168 -35.50 19.48 -44.49
CA THR A 168 -36.78 20.18 -44.21
C THR A 168 -37.82 19.42 -43.37
N THR A 169 -37.77 19.75 -42.07
CA THR A 169 -38.88 20.35 -41.29
C THR A 169 -40.01 19.45 -40.76
N GLY A 170 -40.26 19.65 -39.46
CA GLY A 170 -41.62 20.04 -39.05
C GLY A 170 -42.35 19.09 -38.13
N THR A 171 -41.98 19.14 -36.85
CA THR A 171 -42.77 18.69 -35.71
C THR A 171 -44.17 19.31 -35.71
N ARG A 172 -45.22 18.49 -35.57
CA ARG A 172 -46.57 18.93 -35.18
C ARG A 172 -47.26 17.81 -34.40
N GLY A 173 -47.89 18.17 -33.27
CA GLY A 173 -48.95 17.36 -32.67
C GLY A 173 -48.85 17.19 -31.15
N HIS A 174 -49.14 18.25 -30.41
CA HIS A 174 -49.67 18.16 -29.05
C HIS A 174 -51.17 18.49 -29.12
N ALA A 175 -52.00 17.55 -28.67
CA ALA A 175 -53.27 17.79 -27.99
C ALA A 175 -53.55 16.53 -27.16
#